data_AF-A0A929GH12-F1
#
_entry.id   AF-A0A929GH12-F1
#
_cell.length_a   1.000
_cell.length_b   1.000
_cell.length_c   1.000
_cell.angle_alpha   90.00
_cell.angle_beta   90.00
_cell.angle_gamma   90.00
#
_symmetry.space_group_name_H-M   'P 1'
#
loop_
_entity.id
_entity.type
_entity.pdbx_description
1 polymer ?
#
loop_
_entity_poly.entity_id
_entity_poly.type
_entity_poly.pdbx_seq_one_letter_code
_entity_poly.pdbx_strand_id
1 'polypeptide(L)'
;MEFSNKEKISKIYELLPQLNCGFCGFGNCGQFAKAIVEGRASPFGCKQNPSSGFQISEIIGEKVSGYSEGVQAASRALTGVSTSTQTLKEELRALSRKTGDILARLEKL
;
A
#
# COMPACT_ATOMS: atom_id res chain seq x y z
N MET A 1 21.64 -23.87 3.88
CA MET A 1 20.85 -24.57 2.84
C MET A 1 20.80 -23.66 1.64
N GLU A 2 21.20 -24.16 0.48
CA GLU A 2 21.12 -23.40 -0.77
C GLU A 2 19.90 -23.92 -1.56
N PHE A 3 18.87 -23.09 -1.69
CA PHE A 3 17.69 -23.41 -2.48
C PHE A 3 17.88 -22.94 -3.92
N SER A 4 17.52 -23.77 -4.90
CA SER A 4 17.40 -23.35 -6.29
C SER A 4 16.33 -22.25 -6.45
N ASN A 5 16.45 -21.42 -7.48
CA ASN A 5 15.45 -20.38 -7.77
C ASN A 5 14.03 -20.97 -7.90
N LYS A 6 13.88 -22.17 -8.47
CA LYS A 6 12.58 -22.84 -8.56
C LYS A 6 12.01 -23.17 -7.17
N GLU A 7 12.86 -23.63 -6.25
CA GLU A 7 12.46 -23.97 -4.87
C GLU A 7 12.11 -22.72 -4.08
N LYS A 8 12.89 -21.63 -4.23
CA LYS A 8 12.57 -20.33 -3.63
C LYS A 8 11.20 -19.83 -4.09
N ILE A 9 10.91 -19.90 -5.40
CA ILE A 9 9.62 -19.49 -5.96
C ILE A 9 8.47 -20.32 -5.35
N SER A 10 8.62 -21.65 -5.25
CA SER A 10 7.58 -22.52 -4.66
C SER A 10 7.31 -22.15 -3.21
N LYS A 11 8.36 -22.02 -2.39
CA LYS A 11 8.24 -21.66 -0.97
C LYS A 11 7.61 -20.28 -0.78
N ILE A 12 8.00 -19.30 -1.59
CA ILE A 12 7.40 -17.97 -1.54
C ILE A 12 5.92 -18.04 -1.94
N TYR A 13 5.58 -18.80 -2.99
CA TYR A 13 4.20 -18.96 -3.43
C TYR A 13 3.31 -19.56 -2.34
N GLU A 14 3.80 -20.54 -1.59
CA GLU A 14 3.09 -21.16 -0.46
C GLU A 14 2.81 -20.20 0.70
N LEU A 15 3.67 -19.20 0.90
CA LEU A 15 3.48 -18.16 1.93
C LEU A 15 2.47 -17.08 1.53
N LEU A 16 2.15 -16.97 0.24
CA LEU A 16 1.21 -15.97 -0.25
C LEU A 16 -0.25 -16.40 -0.02
N PRO A 17 -1.20 -15.44 0.06
CA PRO A 17 -2.63 -15.76 0.16
C PRO A 17 -3.24 -16.48 -1.04
N GLN A 18 -2.51 -16.62 -2.16
CA GLN A 18 -2.95 -17.27 -3.41
C GLN A 18 -4.24 -16.71 -4.03
N LEU A 19 -4.64 -15.49 -3.65
CA LEU A 19 -5.85 -14.83 -4.15
C LEU A 19 -5.72 -14.31 -5.59
N ASN A 20 -4.50 -14.21 -6.12
CA ASN A 20 -4.23 -13.67 -7.47
C ASN A 20 -4.88 -12.30 -7.75
N CYS A 21 -4.95 -11.45 -6.72
CA CYS A 21 -5.69 -10.18 -6.76
C CYS A 21 -4.99 -9.03 -7.51
N GLY A 22 -3.70 -9.15 -7.83
CA GLY A 22 -2.98 -8.15 -8.61
C GLY A 22 -2.60 -6.84 -7.91
N PHE A 23 -2.95 -6.63 -6.63
CA PHE A 23 -2.65 -5.38 -5.91
C PHE A 23 -1.16 -5.10 -5.71
N CYS A 24 -0.30 -6.11 -5.88
CA CYS A 24 1.15 -5.96 -5.90
C CYS A 24 1.73 -5.60 -7.28
N GLY A 25 0.89 -5.47 -8.32
CA GLY A 25 1.31 -5.13 -9.69
C GLY A 25 1.66 -6.33 -10.59
N PHE A 26 1.44 -7.56 -10.14
CA PHE A 26 1.72 -8.79 -10.90
C PHE A 26 0.42 -9.55 -11.18
N GLY A 27 0.33 -10.25 -12.31
CA GLY A 27 -0.90 -10.90 -12.77
C GLY A 27 -1.38 -12.06 -11.90
N ASN A 28 -0.50 -12.68 -11.11
CA ASN A 28 -0.85 -13.70 -10.13
C ASN A 28 0.24 -13.86 -9.05
N CYS A 29 -0.05 -14.62 -8.00
CA CYS A 29 0.87 -14.85 -6.88
C CYS A 29 2.17 -15.56 -7.31
N GLY A 30 2.11 -16.46 -8.30
CA GLY A 30 3.30 -17.12 -8.84
C GLY A 30 4.23 -16.16 -9.59
N GLN A 31 3.67 -15.24 -10.37
CA GLN A 31 4.43 -14.16 -11.02
C GLN A 31 5.08 -13.23 -10.01
N PHE A 32 4.37 -12.89 -8.92
CA PHE A 32 4.94 -12.10 -7.83
C PHE A 32 6.10 -12.84 -7.14
N ALA A 33 5.93 -14.12 -6.81
CA ALA A 33 6.99 -14.95 -6.23
C ALA A 33 8.24 -15.02 -7.12
N LYS A 34 8.05 -15.20 -8.44
CA LYS A 34 9.14 -15.15 -9.42
C LYS A 34 9.82 -13.78 -9.44
N ALA A 35 9.06 -12.70 -9.41
CA ALA A 35 9.60 -11.34 -9.42
C ALA A 35 10.43 -11.03 -8.17
N ILE A 36 10.06 -11.56 -7.00
CA ILE A 36 10.85 -11.42 -5.77
C ILE A 36 12.21 -12.13 -5.92
N VAL A 37 12.22 -13.38 -6.40
CA VAL A 37 13.48 -14.14 -6.58
C VAL A 37 14.39 -13.50 -7.65
N GLU A 38 13.81 -12.83 -8.65
CA GLU A 38 14.54 -12.08 -9.66
C GLU A 38 14.96 -10.67 -9.21
N GLY A 39 14.65 -10.25 -7.97
CA GLY A 39 14.96 -8.91 -7.45
C GLY A 39 14.15 -7.78 -8.09
N ARG A 40 13.08 -8.09 -8.82
CA ARG A 40 12.19 -7.12 -9.47
C ARG A 40 11.05 -6.65 -8.56
N ALA A 41 10.86 -7.28 -7.42
CA ALA A 41 9.80 -6.96 -6.47
C ALA A 41 10.29 -7.08 -5.02
N SER A 42 9.78 -6.19 -4.16
CA SER A 42 10.05 -6.27 -2.72
C SER A 42 9.34 -7.48 -2.10
N PRO A 43 9.97 -8.20 -1.15
CA PRO A 43 9.32 -9.24 -0.33
C PRO A 43 8.03 -8.76 0.35
N PHE A 44 7.94 -7.47 0.68
CA PHE A 44 6.79 -6.85 1.35
C PHE A 44 5.71 -6.34 0.39
N GLY A 45 5.82 -6.67 -0.91
CA GLY A 45 4.91 -6.16 -1.94
C GLY A 45 3.46 -6.66 -1.85
N CYS A 46 3.19 -7.77 -1.14
CA CYS A 46 1.83 -8.30 -1.02
C CYS A 46 0.96 -7.43 -0.10
N LYS A 47 -0.04 -6.73 -0.67
CA LYS A 47 -0.93 -5.84 0.11
C LYS A 47 -1.90 -6.60 1.03
N GLN A 48 -2.21 -7.85 0.69
CA GLN A 48 -3.14 -8.69 1.45
C GLN A 48 -2.46 -9.38 2.63
N ASN A 49 -1.14 -9.58 2.57
CA ASN A 49 -0.36 -10.16 3.65
C ASN A 49 1.07 -9.58 3.68
N PRO A 50 1.26 -8.33 4.12
CA PRO A 50 2.58 -7.71 4.18
C PRO A 50 3.56 -8.46 5.10
N SER A 51 3.04 -9.10 6.16
CA SER A 51 3.83 -9.84 7.14
C SER A 51 4.53 -11.08 6.56
N SER A 52 4.03 -11.63 5.44
CA SER A 52 4.75 -12.70 4.72
C SER A 52 6.15 -12.28 4.25
N GLY A 53 6.39 -10.97 4.07
CA GLY A 53 7.66 -10.41 3.63
C GLY A 53 8.86 -10.77 4.51
N PHE A 54 8.67 -10.98 5.82
CA PHE A 54 9.73 -11.42 6.72
C PHE A 54 10.24 -12.82 6.37
N GLN A 55 9.33 -13.79 6.28
CA GLN A 55 9.66 -15.18 5.93
C GLN A 55 10.19 -15.27 4.49
N ILE A 56 9.64 -14.47 3.58
CA ILE A 56 10.12 -14.36 2.20
C ILE A 56 11.57 -13.85 2.17
N SER A 57 11.91 -12.86 2.99
CA SER A 57 13.27 -12.30 3.10
C SER A 57 14.29 -13.35 3.56
N GLU A 58 13.90 -14.20 4.51
CA GLU A 58 14.73 -15.33 4.96
C GLU A 58 14.99 -16.34 3.83
N ILE A 59 13.99 -16.62 2.98
CA ILE A 59 14.12 -17.54 1.84
C ILE A 59 15.08 -17.00 0.77
N ILE A 60 15.02 -15.69 0.47
CA ILE A 60 15.91 -15.09 -0.54
C ILE A 60 17.33 -14.85 -0.02
N GLY A 61 17.50 -14.81 1.31
CA GLY A 61 18.80 -14.62 1.97
C GLY A 61 19.30 -13.16 1.92
N GLU A 62 18.43 -12.23 1.55
CA GLU A 62 18.75 -10.82 1.54
C GLU A 62 18.65 -10.32 3.00
N LYS A 63 19.79 -9.99 3.62
CA LYS A 63 19.78 -9.22 4.86
C LYS A 63 19.02 -7.94 4.55
N VAL A 64 17.81 -7.80 5.10
CA VAL A 64 16.93 -6.65 4.89
C VAL A 64 17.65 -5.40 5.41
N SER A 65 18.46 -4.79 4.55
CA SER A 65 19.14 -3.54 4.81
C SER A 65 18.12 -2.45 4.58
N GLY A 66 17.48 -2.03 5.67
CA GLY A 66 16.64 -0.85 5.71
C GLY A 66 15.47 -0.90 4.72
N TYR A 67 14.33 -1.39 5.19
CA TYR A 67 13.05 -0.91 4.68
C TYR A 67 12.96 0.58 5.04
N SER A 68 13.63 1.42 4.25
CA SER A 68 13.17 2.79 4.12
C SER A 68 11.80 2.65 3.47
N GLU A 69 10.78 3.08 4.19
CA GLU A 69 9.45 3.28 3.66
C GLU A 69 9.57 4.26 2.49
N GLY A 70 9.93 3.72 1.34
CA GLY A 70 9.64 4.28 0.05
C GLY A 70 8.14 4.19 -0.11
N VAL A 71 7.42 5.02 0.66
CA VAL A 71 6.18 5.65 0.22
C VAL A 71 6.58 6.48 -1.01
N GLN A 72 6.94 5.81 -2.10
CA GLN A 72 6.95 6.40 -3.42
C GLN A 72 5.48 6.68 -3.70
N ALA A 73 5.07 7.89 -3.30
CA ALA A 73 4.58 8.90 -4.21
C ALA A 73 3.56 8.47 -5.28
N ALA A 74 2.86 7.35 -5.09
CA ALA A 74 1.74 6.91 -5.91
C ALA A 74 0.40 7.46 -5.38
N SER A 75 0.43 8.30 -4.34
CA SER A 75 -0.73 9.12 -3.94
C SER A 75 -1.04 10.24 -4.95
N ARG A 76 -0.34 10.31 -6.09
CA ARG A 76 -0.49 11.40 -7.05
C ARG A 76 -1.23 11.06 -8.35
N ALA A 77 -1.75 9.85 -8.50
CA ALA A 77 -2.36 9.43 -9.78
C ALA A 77 -3.80 8.89 -9.72
N LEU A 78 -4.46 8.77 -8.57
CA LEU A 78 -5.83 8.20 -8.53
C LEU A 78 -6.90 9.01 -7.78
N THR A 79 -6.63 10.25 -7.37
CA THR A 79 -7.71 11.21 -7.08
C THR A 79 -7.35 12.55 -7.72
N GLY A 80 -8.04 12.90 -8.79
CA GLY A 80 -7.94 14.20 -9.46
C GLY A 80 -8.53 15.34 -8.62
N VAL A 81 -8.06 15.53 -7.39
CA VAL A 81 -8.40 16.68 -6.55
C VAL A 81 -7.10 17.23 -5.96
N SER A 82 -6.49 18.15 -6.70
CA SER A 82 -5.51 19.08 -6.16
C SER A 82 -6.24 20.32 -5.68
N THR A 83 -7.09 20.19 -4.66
CA THR A 83 -7.50 21.38 -3.90
C THR A 83 -6.39 21.66 -2.91
N SER A 84 -5.67 22.76 -3.12
CA SER A 84 -4.72 23.30 -2.15
C SER A 84 -5.32 23.21 -0.75
N THR A 85 -4.51 22.85 0.25
CA THR A 85 -4.93 22.78 1.66
C THR A 85 -5.59 24.07 2.14
N GLN A 86 -5.30 25.19 1.47
CA GLN A 86 -5.94 26.48 1.67
C GLN A 86 -7.42 26.50 1.25
N THR A 87 -7.77 25.95 0.07
CA THR A 87 -9.16 25.91 -0.43
C THR A 87 -10.05 25.07 0.49
N LEU A 88 -9.56 23.92 0.94
CA LEU A 88 -10.30 23.08 1.90
C LEU A 88 -10.56 23.81 3.23
N LYS A 89 -9.58 24.59 3.70
CA LYS A 89 -9.72 25.37 4.93
C LYS A 89 -10.75 26.49 4.79
N GLU A 90 -10.85 27.10 3.61
CA GLU A 90 -11.83 28.15 3.31
C GLU A 90 -13.26 27.59 3.25
N GLU A 91 -13.46 26.48 2.54
CA GLU A 91 -14.75 25.77 2.49
C GLU A 91 -15.22 25.34 3.87
N LEU A 92 -14.33 24.76 4.68
CA LEU A 92 -14.65 24.32 6.04
C LEU A 92 -15.07 25.50 6.94
N ARG A 93 -14.39 26.65 6.81
CA ARG A 93 -14.74 27.88 7.53
C ARG A 93 -16.10 28.43 7.09
N ALA A 94 -16.39 28.42 5.78
CA ALA A 94 -17.67 28.87 5.26
C ALA A 94 -18.82 27.99 5.76
N LEU A 95 -18.63 26.67 5.75
CA LEU A 95 -19.61 25.72 6.27
C LEU A 95 -19.84 25.91 7.77
N SER A 96 -18.77 26.07 8.55
CA SER A 96 -18.85 26.31 10.00
C SER A 96 -19.65 27.57 10.35
N ARG A 97 -19.46 28.67 9.61
CA ARG A 97 -20.25 29.90 9.79
C ARG A 97 -21.73 29.68 9.51
N LYS A 98 -22.06 29.00 8.40
CA LYS A 98 -23.45 28.70 8.03
C LYS A 98 -24.15 27.87 9.10
N THR A 99 -23.47 26.90 9.69
CA THR A 99 -24.01 26.11 10.80
C THR A 99 -24.27 26.99 12.03
N GLY A 100 -23.34 27.89 12.37
CA GLY A 100 -23.54 28.85 13.47
C GLY A 100 -24.73 29.78 13.27
N ASP A 101 -24.92 30.30 12.05
CA ASP A 101 -26.04 31.18 11.71
C ASP A 101 -27.39 30.44 11.82
N ILE A 102 -27.44 29.17 11.44
CA ILE A 102 -28.64 28.33 11.59
C ILE A 102 -28.96 28.12 13.07
N LEU A 103 -27.95 27.78 13.90
CA LEU A 103 -28.13 27.58 15.33
C LEU A 103 -28.65 28.85 16.02
N ALA A 104 -28.06 30.02 15.70
CA ALA A 104 -28.49 31.30 16.25
C ALA A 104 -29.93 31.68 15.86
N ARG A 105 -30.44 31.18 14.73
CA ARG A 105 -31.85 31.35 14.32
C ARG A 105 -32.79 30.43 15.09
N LEU A 106 -32.35 29.22 15.44
CA LEU A 106 -33.13 28.28 16.25
C LEU A 106 -33.24 28.75 17.70
N GLU A 107 -32.20 29.38 18.26
CA GLU A 107 -32.21 29.92 19.64
C GLU A 107 -33.13 31.15 19.82
N LYS A 108 -33.57 31.77 18.72
CA LYS A 108 -34.43 32.96 18.72
C LYS A 108 -35.90 32.65 18.40
N LEU A 109 -36.25 31.38 18.24
CA LEU A 109 -37.63 30.88 18.14
C LEU A 109 -38.16 30.52 19.54
#